data_AF-A0A6M4RGY1-F1
#
_entry.id   AF-A0A6M4RGY1-F1
#
_cell.length_a   1.000
_cell.length_b   1.000
_cell.length_c   1.000
_cell.angle_alpha   90.00
_cell.angle_beta   90.00
_cell.angle_gamma   90.00
#
_symmetry.space_group_name_H-M   'P 1'
#
loop_
_entity.id
_entity.type
_entity.pdbx_description
1 polymer ?
#
loop_
_entity_poly.entity_id
_entity_poly.type
_entity_poly.pdbx_seq_one_letter_code
_entity_poly.pdbx_strand_id
1 'polypeptide(L)'
;MPYPQNFKDSKDFQWLLGFIEAESSFYVSKRKFYSEEGFRVTLSIPQPFKKTQILYYIKRLFTFGHIRTTNVVGHSQSQLKLGSSNMGFSYDWRFISSNLESLESPLSTYYITNKKYLSCVLFVLKRGAPAPSIYPKGGMETLKCYDYNNILRALTILKKKERPYLIEKIGDALKRGKERPLGSCLNYCLKSAKDGFFEEWFVGFSDGEGAFIISSRSRAGYEIKGWSHGGPYKNFKKIILSFVITRKTKTSSPLEQLKVNLLGSLDLTFNMKGSIYVWEISNKKALAQIKILFKKRSLQTKKKVEFVKWCKSLNYVIEGRPRSIN
;
A
#
# COMPACT_ATOMS: atom_id res chain seq x y z
N MET A 1 7.19 -4.64 29.43
CA MET A 1 6.68 -3.33 29.02
C MET A 1 5.24 -3.54 28.57
N PRO A 2 4.28 -3.25 29.45
CA PRO A 2 2.88 -3.24 29.07
C PRO A 2 2.69 -2.13 28.02
N TYR A 3 2.08 -2.47 26.89
CA TYR A 3 1.55 -1.45 25.98
C TYR A 3 0.41 -0.73 26.70
N PRO A 4 0.25 0.59 26.55
CA PRO A 4 -0.96 1.25 27.03
C PRO A 4 -2.15 0.51 26.43
N GLN A 5 -3.06 0.01 27.28
CA GLN A 5 -4.21 -0.80 26.86
C GLN A 5 -4.99 -0.10 25.73
N ASN A 6 -5.03 1.24 25.76
CA ASN A 6 -5.78 2.11 24.87
C ASN A 6 -5.14 2.36 23.49
N PHE A 7 -3.86 1.99 23.28
CA PHE A 7 -3.19 2.28 22.01
C PHE A 7 -3.78 1.45 20.86
N LYS A 8 -4.25 0.23 21.13
CA LYS A 8 -4.70 -0.73 20.12
C LYS A 8 -6.02 -0.32 19.45
N ASP A 9 -6.89 0.33 20.21
CA ASP A 9 -8.20 0.78 19.74
C ASP A 9 -8.14 2.21 19.18
N SER A 10 -6.94 2.81 19.16
CA SER A 10 -6.74 4.13 18.59
C SER A 10 -6.83 4.10 17.07
N LYS A 11 -7.46 5.12 16.51
CA LYS A 11 -7.54 5.36 15.06
C LYS A 11 -6.15 5.40 14.40
N ASP A 12 -5.18 6.01 15.09
CA ASP A 12 -3.80 6.09 14.62
C ASP A 12 -3.16 4.71 14.46
N PHE A 13 -3.47 3.79 15.36
CA PHE A 13 -2.97 2.44 15.27
C PHE A 13 -3.60 1.66 14.12
N GLN A 14 -4.91 1.78 13.92
CA GLN A 14 -5.63 1.16 12.82
C GLN A 14 -5.12 1.66 11.46
N TRP A 15 -4.91 2.98 11.35
CA TRP A 15 -4.23 3.61 10.21
C TRP A 15 -2.82 3.02 10.00
N LEU A 16 -2.03 2.91 11.08
CA LEU A 16 -0.65 2.39 11.00
C LEU A 16 -0.61 0.96 10.46
N LEU A 17 -1.60 0.12 10.80
CA LEU A 17 -1.70 -1.24 10.26
C LEU A 17 -1.85 -1.23 8.74
N GLY A 18 -2.74 -0.38 8.21
CA GLY A 18 -2.91 -0.21 6.77
C GLY A 18 -1.64 0.31 6.09
N PHE A 19 -0.96 1.27 6.72
CA PHE A 19 0.27 1.82 6.18
C PHE A 19 1.41 0.80 6.14
N ILE A 20 1.54 -0.03 7.19
CA ILE A 20 2.50 -1.16 7.21
C ILE A 20 2.15 -2.17 6.11
N GLU A 21 0.88 -2.46 5.92
CA GLU A 21 0.41 -3.39 4.89
C GLU A 21 0.78 -2.94 3.47
N ALA A 22 0.76 -1.63 3.24
CA ALA A 22 1.25 -0.99 2.03
C ALA A 22 2.79 -1.00 1.97
N GLU A 23 3.47 -0.26 2.85
CA GLU A 23 4.86 0.18 2.64
C GLU A 23 5.92 -0.72 3.28
N SER A 24 5.55 -1.59 4.21
CA SER A 24 6.55 -2.35 4.98
C SER A 24 7.17 -3.54 4.23
N SER A 25 8.23 -4.10 4.78
CA SER A 25 8.76 -5.39 4.37
C SER A 25 9.22 -6.14 5.61
N PHE A 26 8.92 -7.44 5.65
CA PHE A 26 9.51 -8.34 6.64
C PHE A 26 10.50 -9.26 5.97
N TYR A 27 11.67 -9.43 6.58
CA TYR A 27 12.66 -10.36 6.07
C TYR A 27 13.53 -10.93 7.19
N VAL A 28 14.15 -12.06 6.88
CA VAL A 28 15.16 -12.71 7.73
C VAL A 28 16.50 -12.56 7.02
N SER A 29 17.48 -12.00 7.72
CA SER A 29 18.84 -11.83 7.23
C SER A 29 19.78 -12.75 8.00
N LYS A 30 20.68 -13.42 7.28
CA LYS A 30 21.81 -14.13 7.88
C LYS A 30 22.88 -13.11 8.28
N ARG A 31 23.51 -13.30 9.43
CA ARG A 31 24.61 -12.47 9.93
C ARG A 31 25.74 -13.37 10.40
N LYS A 32 26.98 -12.95 10.16
CA LYS A 32 28.17 -13.55 10.77
C LYS A 32 28.69 -12.58 11.82
N PHE A 33 28.93 -13.06 13.04
CA PHE A 33 29.51 -12.27 14.12
C PHE A 33 30.57 -13.14 14.82
N TYR A 34 31.84 -12.74 14.74
CA TYR A 34 32.98 -13.49 15.28
C TYR A 34 32.92 -15.00 14.97
N SER A 35 32.77 -15.35 13.69
CA SER A 35 32.67 -16.73 13.18
C SER A 35 31.39 -17.51 13.58
N GLU A 36 30.52 -16.95 14.42
CA GLU A 36 29.20 -17.53 14.67
C GLU A 36 28.19 -17.03 13.63
N GLU A 37 27.47 -17.97 13.01
CA GLU A 37 26.36 -17.66 12.13
C GLU A 37 25.07 -17.46 12.93
N GLY A 38 24.44 -16.30 12.75
CA GLY A 38 23.19 -15.93 13.37
C GLY A 38 22.16 -15.46 12.36
N PHE A 39 20.92 -15.34 12.81
CA PHE A 39 19.84 -14.77 12.00
C PHE A 39 19.22 -13.56 12.71
N ARG A 40 18.87 -12.57 11.90
CA ARG A 40 18.15 -11.38 12.34
C ARG A 40 16.89 -11.23 11.52
N VAL A 41 15.77 -11.25 12.21
CA VAL A 41 14.46 -10.87 11.68
C VAL A 41 14.36 -9.35 11.71
N THR A 42 13.84 -8.77 10.63
CA THR A 42 13.69 -7.32 10.49
C THR A 42 12.32 -6.99 9.93
N LEU A 43 11.65 -6.01 10.53
CA LEU A 43 10.59 -5.22 9.90
C LEU A 43 11.22 -3.92 9.44
N SER A 44 11.01 -3.53 8.18
CA SER A 44 11.46 -2.25 7.63
C SER A 44 10.34 -1.52 6.92
N ILE A 45 10.35 -0.19 6.97
CA ILE A 45 9.47 0.70 6.20
C ILE A 45 10.37 1.73 5.51
N PRO A 46 10.78 1.49 4.26
CA PRO A 46 11.54 2.46 3.48
C PRO A 46 10.63 3.62 3.04
N GLN A 47 11.17 4.84 3.03
CA GLN A 47 10.53 6.02 2.48
C GLN A 47 11.58 6.94 1.84
N PRO A 48 11.25 7.66 0.75
CA PRO A 48 12.10 8.72 0.24
C PRO A 48 12.44 9.74 1.32
N PHE A 49 13.65 10.32 1.31
CA PHE A 49 14.08 11.27 2.35
C PHE A 49 13.12 12.45 2.54
N LYS A 50 12.51 12.95 1.46
CA LYS A 50 11.48 14.00 1.49
C LYS A 50 10.23 13.63 2.31
N LYS A 51 10.03 12.34 2.61
CA LYS A 51 8.91 11.78 3.40
C LYS A 51 9.34 11.28 4.78
N THR A 52 10.59 11.51 5.22
CA THR A 52 11.11 10.99 6.51
C THR A 52 10.28 11.36 7.75
N GLN A 53 9.55 12.47 7.71
CA GLN A 53 8.65 12.87 8.80
C GLN A 53 7.65 11.76 9.19
N ILE A 54 7.13 10.99 8.23
CA ILE A 54 6.21 9.88 8.54
C ILE A 54 6.90 8.77 9.33
N LEU A 55 8.19 8.55 9.13
CA LEU A 55 8.96 7.54 9.85
C LEU A 55 9.12 7.94 11.33
N TYR A 56 9.34 9.22 11.61
CA TYR A 56 9.38 9.74 12.98
C TYR A 56 8.02 9.64 13.67
N TYR A 57 6.94 9.90 12.94
CA TYR A 57 5.58 9.67 13.43
C TYR A 57 5.36 8.19 13.79
N ILE A 58 5.71 7.26 12.89
CA ILE A 58 5.62 5.81 13.14
C ILE A 58 6.47 5.38 14.34
N LYS A 59 7.71 5.90 14.46
CA LYS A 59 8.57 5.63 15.61
C LYS A 59 7.93 6.09 16.92
N ARG A 60 7.29 7.26 16.93
CA ARG A 60 6.54 7.77 18.10
C ARG A 60 5.37 6.86 18.46
N LEU A 61 4.60 6.40 17.46
CA LEU A 61 3.50 5.45 17.67
C LEU A 61 3.99 4.13 18.27
N PHE A 62 5.10 3.58 17.76
CA PHE A 62 5.66 2.35 18.30
C PHE A 62 6.38 2.52 19.65
N THR A 63 6.86 3.72 19.97
CA THR A 63 7.78 4.03 21.09
C THR A 63 9.16 3.36 21.02
N PHE A 64 9.44 2.60 19.96
CA PHE A 64 10.70 1.90 19.73
C PHE A 64 11.05 1.86 18.23
N GLY A 65 12.17 1.21 17.92
CA GLY A 65 12.69 1.11 16.55
C GLY A 65 13.68 2.23 16.22
N HIS A 66 14.29 2.11 15.05
CA HIS A 66 15.35 3.01 14.61
C HIS A 66 15.02 3.55 13.23
N ILE A 67 15.48 4.77 12.96
CA ILE A 67 15.43 5.37 11.63
C ILE A 67 16.87 5.50 11.18
N ARG A 68 17.17 5.01 9.97
CA ARG A 68 18.47 5.19 9.34
C ARG A 68 18.26 5.82 7.98
N THR A 69 19.06 6.84 7.68
CA THR A 69 19.17 7.40 6.34
C THR A 69 20.38 6.80 5.67
N THR A 70 20.20 6.34 4.44
CA THR A 70 21.27 5.83 3.59
C THR A 70 21.39 6.75 2.40
N ASN A 71 22.53 7.41 2.28
CA ASN A 71 22.88 8.14 1.07
C ASN A 71 23.23 7.11 0.02
N VAL A 72 22.45 7.07 -1.07
CA VAL A 72 22.80 6.27 -2.25
C VAL A 72 23.88 7.04 -2.99
N VAL A 73 25.10 7.10 -2.43
CA VAL A 73 26.23 7.73 -3.11
C VAL A 73 26.80 6.72 -4.09
N GLY A 74 26.42 6.86 -5.36
CA GLY A 74 27.30 6.70 -6.52
C GLY A 74 28.00 5.36 -6.80
N HIS A 75 27.67 4.25 -6.14
CA HIS A 75 28.34 2.97 -6.38
C HIS A 75 27.38 1.82 -6.66
N SER A 76 26.82 1.78 -7.87
CA SER A 76 26.67 0.57 -8.69
C SER A 76 25.70 0.82 -9.86
N GLN A 77 26.21 1.39 -10.96
CA GLN A 77 25.53 1.37 -12.27
C GLN A 77 25.61 -0.02 -12.95
N SER A 78 26.25 -1.02 -12.31
CA SER A 78 26.61 -2.30 -12.94
C SER A 78 25.67 -3.48 -12.68
N GLN A 79 24.52 -3.32 -12.01
CA GLN A 79 23.58 -4.43 -11.75
C GLN A 79 22.13 -4.23 -12.20
N LEU A 80 21.83 -3.23 -13.04
CA LEU A 80 20.51 -3.09 -13.68
C LEU A 80 20.61 -3.28 -15.20
N LYS A 81 21.00 -4.49 -15.62
CA LYS A 81 20.74 -4.99 -16.97
C LYS A 81 19.65 -6.05 -16.85
N LEU A 82 18.39 -5.63 -16.91
CA LEU A 82 17.23 -6.50 -17.10
C LEU A 82 16.49 -5.99 -18.33
N GLY A 83 16.38 -6.87 -19.33
CA GLY A 83 16.13 -6.57 -20.72
C GLY A 83 14.87 -5.75 -20.98
N SER A 84 15.05 -4.68 -21.74
CA SER A 84 13.97 -3.98 -22.45
C SER A 84 13.80 -4.65 -23.81
N SER A 85 12.80 -5.52 -23.93
CA SER A 85 12.33 -6.00 -25.23
C SER A 85 11.26 -5.05 -25.77
N ASN A 86 11.47 -4.60 -27.01
CA ASN A 86 10.58 -3.77 -27.81
C ASN A 86 9.15 -4.33 -27.87
N MET A 87 8.16 -3.56 -27.42
CA MET A 87 6.75 -3.74 -27.79
C MET A 87 6.04 -2.38 -27.76
N GLY A 88 5.67 -1.89 -28.94
CA GLY A 88 4.98 -0.63 -29.13
C GLY A 88 3.51 -0.73 -28.71
N PHE A 89 3.18 -0.12 -27.57
CA PHE A 89 1.81 0.30 -27.27
C PHE A 89 1.84 1.75 -26.78
N SER A 90 1.16 2.61 -27.56
CA SER A 90 0.97 4.03 -27.30
C SER A 90 -0.03 4.25 -26.16
N TYR A 91 0.44 4.12 -24.92
CA TYR A 91 -0.19 4.76 -23.77
C TYR A 91 0.88 5.49 -22.96
N ASP A 92 0.55 6.71 -22.52
CA ASP A 92 1.46 7.67 -21.91
C ASP A 92 2.04 7.15 -20.58
N TRP A 93 3.28 6.63 -20.62
CA TRP A 93 4.01 6.05 -19.49
C TRP A 93 4.38 7.08 -18.40
N ARG A 94 4.15 8.37 -18.63
CA ARG A 94 4.50 9.46 -17.69
C ARG A 94 3.78 9.37 -16.33
N PHE A 95 2.75 8.55 -16.19
CA PHE A 95 1.95 8.43 -14.96
C PHE A 95 2.37 7.31 -14.00
N ILE A 96 3.10 6.28 -14.44
CA ILE A 96 3.57 5.18 -13.55
C ILE A 96 4.92 5.53 -12.89
N SER A 97 5.52 6.65 -13.29
CA SER A 97 6.89 7.07 -12.92
C SER A 97 7.00 7.85 -11.60
N SER A 98 6.03 7.77 -10.69
CA SER A 98 6.17 8.41 -9.35
C SER A 98 7.23 7.73 -8.47
N ASN A 99 7.72 6.55 -8.87
CA ASN A 99 8.85 5.87 -8.23
C ASN A 99 10.21 6.17 -8.87
N LEU A 100 10.30 6.93 -9.97
CA LEU A 100 11.58 7.25 -10.59
C LEU A 100 12.36 8.31 -9.79
N GLU A 101 11.67 9.19 -9.06
CA GLU A 101 12.30 10.10 -8.08
C GLU A 101 13.01 9.35 -6.93
N SER A 102 12.79 8.03 -6.79
CA SER A 102 13.41 7.23 -5.74
C SER A 102 14.83 6.75 -6.08
N LEU A 103 15.25 6.77 -7.35
CA LEU A 103 16.56 6.21 -7.72
C LEU A 103 17.74 7.11 -7.34
N GLU A 104 17.52 8.42 -7.21
CA GLU A 104 18.60 9.39 -6.93
C GLU A 104 18.46 10.10 -5.58
N SER A 105 17.31 9.97 -4.91
CA SER A 105 17.12 10.59 -3.60
C SER A 105 17.59 9.65 -2.47
N PRO A 106 18.23 10.18 -1.40
CA PRO A 106 18.54 9.38 -0.24
C PRO A 106 17.28 8.69 0.30
N LEU A 107 17.45 7.46 0.76
CA LEU A 107 16.35 6.67 1.33
C LEU A 107 16.45 6.72 2.85
N SER A 108 15.34 7.00 3.53
CA SER A 108 15.24 6.82 4.96
C SER A 108 14.40 5.59 5.27
N THR A 109 14.87 4.78 6.21
CA THR A 109 14.22 3.52 6.56
C THR A 109 13.97 3.48 8.06
N TYR A 110 12.71 3.31 8.44
CA TYR A 110 12.36 2.88 9.79
C TYR A 110 12.51 1.37 9.88
N TYR A 111 13.14 0.85 10.93
CA TYR A 111 13.28 -0.58 11.11
C TYR A 111 13.26 -1.01 12.57
N ILE A 112 12.78 -2.23 12.80
CA ILE A 112 12.77 -2.92 14.09
C ILE A 112 13.48 -4.25 13.92
N THR A 113 14.52 -4.48 14.72
CA THR A 113 15.33 -5.71 14.69
C THR A 113 15.38 -6.42 16.03
N ASN A 114 14.98 -5.74 17.12
CA ASN A 114 14.92 -6.34 18.43
C ASN A 114 13.79 -7.40 18.47
N LYS A 115 14.13 -8.63 18.86
CA LYS A 115 13.19 -9.77 18.89
C LYS A 115 11.97 -9.51 19.80
N LYS A 116 12.14 -8.79 20.91
CA LYS A 116 11.06 -8.45 21.84
C LYS A 116 10.08 -7.48 21.19
N TYR A 117 10.58 -6.40 20.59
CA TYR A 117 9.76 -5.41 19.90
C TYR A 117 9.07 -5.99 18.66
N LEU A 118 9.75 -6.81 17.87
CA LEU A 118 9.11 -7.53 16.76
C LEU A 118 8.00 -8.46 17.25
N SER A 119 8.23 -9.20 18.34
CA SER A 119 7.18 -10.03 18.93
C SER A 119 5.97 -9.20 19.34
N CYS A 120 6.18 -7.98 19.86
CA CYS A 120 5.09 -7.06 20.16
C CYS A 120 4.35 -6.63 18.89
N VAL A 121 5.05 -6.14 17.86
CA VAL A 121 4.41 -5.74 16.59
C VAL A 121 3.61 -6.89 16.00
N LEU A 122 4.20 -8.09 15.96
CA LEU A 122 3.53 -9.26 15.42
C LEU A 122 2.33 -9.67 16.26
N PHE A 123 2.44 -9.64 17.58
CA PHE A 123 1.32 -9.91 18.47
C PHE A 123 0.15 -8.95 18.23
N VAL A 124 0.43 -7.66 17.98
CA VAL A 124 -0.63 -6.70 17.69
C VAL A 124 -1.22 -6.93 16.30
N LEU A 125 -0.40 -7.22 15.29
CA LEU A 125 -0.87 -7.64 13.96
C LEU A 125 -1.78 -8.87 14.08
N LYS A 126 -1.39 -9.88 14.87
CA LYS A 126 -2.20 -11.09 15.12
C LYS A 126 -3.53 -10.79 15.78
N ARG A 127 -3.57 -9.91 16.78
CA ARG A 127 -4.81 -9.60 17.52
C ARG A 127 -5.83 -8.83 16.70
N GLY A 128 -5.41 -8.12 15.66
CA GLY A 128 -6.35 -7.55 14.69
C GLY A 128 -7.09 -8.61 13.86
N ALA A 129 -6.62 -9.86 13.87
CA ALA A 129 -7.34 -10.99 13.29
C ALA A 129 -8.25 -11.63 14.36
N PRO A 130 -9.57 -11.72 14.15
CA PRO A 130 -10.47 -12.36 15.09
C PRO A 130 -10.26 -13.88 15.15
N ALA A 131 -10.85 -14.50 16.18
CA ALA A 131 -10.67 -15.92 16.48
C ALA A 131 -11.11 -16.84 15.31
N PRO A 132 -10.41 -17.96 15.07
CA PRO A 132 -10.67 -18.79 13.89
C PRO A 132 -12.04 -19.44 13.77
N SER A 133 -12.80 -19.51 14.85
CA SER A 133 -14.08 -20.23 14.91
C SER A 133 -15.27 -19.51 14.29
N ILE A 134 -15.13 -18.23 13.88
CA ILE A 134 -16.24 -17.39 13.37
C ILE A 134 -15.94 -16.90 11.95
N TYR A 135 -15.43 -17.77 11.09
CA TYR A 135 -15.29 -17.45 9.67
C TYR A 135 -16.48 -18.00 8.87
N PRO A 136 -17.42 -17.13 8.45
CA PRO A 136 -18.01 -17.30 7.13
C PRO A 136 -16.87 -17.29 6.11
N LYS A 137 -16.85 -18.27 5.19
CA LYS A 137 -15.93 -18.32 4.03
C LYS A 137 -15.84 -16.91 3.42
N GLY A 138 -14.70 -16.22 3.55
CA GLY A 138 -14.54 -14.84 3.05
C GLY A 138 -13.94 -13.81 4.02
N GLY A 139 -13.10 -14.21 4.99
CA GLY A 139 -12.27 -13.24 5.72
C GLY A 139 -11.23 -12.59 4.79
N MET A 140 -10.84 -11.35 5.06
CA MET A 140 -9.85 -10.67 4.24
C MET A 140 -8.45 -11.16 4.64
N GLU A 141 -7.75 -11.83 3.73
CA GLU A 141 -6.34 -12.14 3.92
C GLU A 141 -5.56 -10.83 3.76
N THR A 142 -4.78 -10.43 4.78
CA THR A 142 -3.82 -9.36 4.52
C THR A 142 -2.86 -9.80 3.42
N LEU A 143 -2.57 -8.91 2.50
CA LEU A 143 -1.59 -9.11 1.43
C LEU A 143 -0.19 -9.50 1.94
N LYS A 144 0.16 -9.20 3.20
CA LYS A 144 1.41 -9.62 3.88
C LYS A 144 1.20 -10.69 4.96
N CYS A 145 0.05 -11.37 5.02
CA CYS A 145 -0.22 -12.45 6.01
C CYS A 145 0.83 -13.56 5.94
N TYR A 146 1.33 -13.80 4.74
CA TYR A 146 2.25 -14.86 4.43
C TYR A 146 3.65 -14.59 4.99
N ASP A 147 4.19 -13.39 4.72
CA ASP A 147 5.46 -12.94 5.27
C ASP A 147 5.39 -12.92 6.80
N TYR A 148 4.27 -12.43 7.35
CA TYR A 148 4.01 -12.43 8.79
C TYR A 148 4.16 -13.83 9.41
N ASN A 149 3.50 -14.85 8.84
CA ASN A 149 3.49 -16.20 9.39
C ASN A 149 4.89 -16.83 9.36
N ASN A 150 5.62 -16.65 8.26
CA ASN A 150 6.99 -17.09 8.13
C ASN A 150 7.90 -16.44 9.18
N ILE A 151 7.70 -15.16 9.41
CA ILE A 151 8.48 -14.36 10.36
C ILE A 151 8.18 -14.76 11.79
N LEU A 152 6.91 -15.04 12.12
CA LEU A 152 6.52 -15.56 13.42
C LEU A 152 7.17 -16.94 13.69
N ARG A 153 7.19 -17.83 12.69
CA ARG A 153 7.88 -19.13 12.78
C ARG A 153 9.38 -18.94 13.00
N ALA A 154 10.03 -18.09 12.21
CA ALA A 154 11.45 -17.78 12.36
C ALA A 154 11.78 -17.22 13.75
N LEU A 155 10.98 -16.30 14.27
CA LEU A 155 11.15 -15.78 15.64
C LEU A 155 10.94 -16.85 16.71
N THR A 156 10.01 -17.77 16.50
CA THR A 156 9.76 -18.87 17.45
C THR A 156 10.99 -19.79 17.52
N ILE A 157 11.55 -20.18 16.37
CA ILE A 157 12.80 -20.96 16.30
C ILE A 157 13.93 -20.19 17.00
N LEU A 158 14.08 -18.89 16.70
CA LEU A 158 15.11 -18.04 17.28
C LEU A 158 14.97 -17.75 18.79
N LYS A 159 13.81 -18.04 19.39
CA LYS A 159 13.56 -17.92 20.84
C LYS A 159 13.94 -19.18 21.60
N LYS A 160 13.73 -20.36 20.99
CA LYS A 160 14.01 -21.65 21.63
C LYS A 160 15.51 -21.91 21.87
N LYS A 161 16.40 -21.08 21.30
CA LYS A 161 17.88 -21.20 21.40
C LYS A 161 18.41 -22.58 20.98
N GLU A 162 17.66 -23.33 20.18
CA GLU A 162 18.11 -24.61 19.60
C GLU A 162 19.24 -24.30 18.61
N ARG A 163 20.49 -24.46 19.05
CA ARG A 163 21.69 -24.22 18.23
C ARG A 163 21.90 -25.26 17.12
N PRO A 164 21.71 -26.59 17.33
CA PRO A 164 21.92 -27.53 16.25
C PRO A 164 20.83 -27.34 15.19
N TYR A 165 21.26 -27.30 13.92
CA TYR A 165 20.40 -27.18 12.74
C TYR A 165 19.58 -25.87 12.65
N LEU A 166 20.01 -24.78 13.30
CA LEU A 166 19.29 -23.50 13.27
C LEU A 166 19.10 -22.98 11.83
N ILE A 167 20.12 -23.12 10.99
CA ILE A 167 20.11 -22.68 9.58
C ILE A 167 19.09 -23.47 8.79
N GLU A 168 19.10 -24.81 8.91
CA GLU A 168 18.18 -25.70 8.24
C GLU A 168 16.74 -25.44 8.68
N LYS A 169 16.49 -25.34 10.00
CA LYS A 169 15.16 -25.07 10.54
C LYS A 169 14.58 -23.74 10.06
N ILE A 170 15.40 -22.69 9.99
CA ILE A 170 14.97 -21.38 9.46
C ILE A 170 14.77 -21.46 7.94
N GLY A 171 15.69 -22.10 7.22
CA GLY A 171 15.57 -22.34 5.78
C GLY A 171 14.28 -23.07 5.44
N ASP A 172 13.97 -24.15 6.14
CA ASP A 172 12.75 -24.94 5.98
C ASP A 172 11.50 -24.19 6.40
N ALA A 173 11.56 -23.34 7.43
CA ALA A 173 10.43 -22.49 7.80
C ALA A 173 10.10 -21.49 6.70
N LEU A 174 11.13 -20.93 6.04
CA LEU A 174 10.98 -19.98 4.93
C LEU A 174 10.56 -20.68 3.62
N LYS A 175 11.08 -21.89 3.33
CA LYS A 175 10.70 -22.71 2.17
C LYS A 175 9.26 -23.21 2.27
N ARG A 176 8.89 -23.83 3.40
CA ARG A 176 7.53 -24.39 3.62
C ARG A 176 6.43 -23.37 3.60
N GLY A 177 6.73 -22.11 3.87
CA GLY A 177 5.76 -21.07 3.58
C GLY A 177 5.36 -21.15 2.10
N LYS A 178 6.32 -21.17 1.17
CA LYS A 178 6.06 -20.86 -0.25
C LYS A 178 5.16 -21.91 -0.90
N GLU A 179 5.13 -23.09 -0.31
CA GLU A 179 4.50 -24.29 -0.86
C GLU A 179 3.10 -24.57 -0.29
N ARG A 180 2.65 -23.88 0.77
CA ARG A 180 1.33 -24.15 1.36
C ARG A 180 0.53 -22.87 1.60
N PRO A 181 -0.59 -22.66 0.88
CA PRO A 181 -1.68 -21.83 1.38
C PRO A 181 -2.38 -22.61 2.49
N LEU A 182 -1.73 -22.70 3.66
CA LEU A 182 -2.32 -23.36 4.84
C LEU A 182 -3.49 -22.49 5.31
N GLY A 183 -4.68 -23.09 5.44
CA GLY A 183 -5.97 -22.47 5.80
C GLY A 183 -6.07 -21.78 7.18
N SER A 184 -5.01 -21.12 7.63
CA SER A 184 -4.96 -20.27 8.82
C SER A 184 -4.09 -19.02 8.58
N CYS A 185 -4.15 -18.46 7.37
CA CYS A 185 -3.73 -17.09 7.15
C CYS A 185 -4.40 -16.17 8.17
N LEU A 186 -3.69 -15.10 8.59
CA LEU A 186 -4.31 -14.02 9.34
C LEU A 186 -5.40 -13.40 8.47
N ASN A 187 -6.60 -13.97 8.58
CA ASN A 187 -7.81 -13.40 8.05
C ASN A 187 -8.17 -12.29 9.02
N TYR A 188 -7.89 -11.05 8.64
CA TYR A 188 -8.59 -9.95 9.26
C TYR A 188 -10.03 -10.12 8.81
N CYS A 189 -10.84 -10.73 9.66
CA CYS A 189 -12.26 -10.62 9.50
C CYS A 189 -12.61 -9.19 9.83
N LEU A 190 -12.54 -8.33 8.80
CA LEU A 190 -13.18 -7.03 8.72
C LEU A 190 -14.71 -7.21 8.71
N LYS A 191 -15.23 -8.11 9.55
CA LYS A 191 -16.59 -8.64 9.46
C LYS A 191 -17.65 -7.71 10.01
N SER A 192 -17.31 -6.47 10.28
CA SER A 192 -18.29 -5.44 10.54
C SER A 192 -17.71 -4.09 10.16
N ALA A 193 -18.25 -3.50 9.10
CA ALA A 193 -18.04 -2.09 8.78
C ALA A 193 -18.53 -1.14 9.90
N LYS A 194 -19.15 -1.66 10.98
CA LYS A 194 -19.72 -0.84 12.05
C LYS A 194 -18.67 -0.19 12.97
N ASP A 195 -17.44 -0.69 13.02
CA ASP A 195 -16.47 -0.22 14.04
C ASP A 195 -15.43 0.78 13.50
N GLY A 196 -15.54 1.23 12.26
CA GLY A 196 -14.61 2.20 11.66
C GLY A 196 -13.18 1.71 11.46
N PHE A 197 -12.81 0.53 11.98
CA PHE A 197 -11.50 -0.08 11.83
C PHE A 197 -11.11 -0.21 10.36
N PHE A 198 -12.03 -0.72 9.53
CA PHE A 198 -11.77 -0.88 8.10
C PHE A 198 -11.49 0.47 7.42
N GLU A 199 -12.25 1.51 7.78
CA GLU A 199 -12.06 2.85 7.21
C GLU A 199 -10.67 3.37 7.53
N GLU A 200 -10.23 3.27 8.79
CA GLU A 200 -8.91 3.73 9.22
C GLU A 200 -7.78 2.92 8.60
N TRP A 201 -7.90 1.59 8.62
CA TRP A 201 -6.96 0.70 7.95
C TRP A 201 -6.87 1.02 6.45
N PHE A 202 -8.00 1.21 5.78
CA PHE A 202 -8.03 1.51 4.35
C PHE A 202 -7.41 2.87 4.04
N VAL A 203 -7.60 3.87 4.92
CA VAL A 203 -6.95 5.17 4.80
C VAL A 203 -5.44 5.05 4.94
N GLY A 204 -4.97 4.28 5.91
CA GLY A 204 -3.54 3.98 6.06
C GLY A 204 -2.95 3.25 4.87
N PHE A 205 -3.68 2.27 4.35
CA PHE A 205 -3.28 1.54 3.15
C PHE A 205 -3.20 2.46 1.93
N SER A 206 -4.20 3.34 1.76
CA SER A 206 -4.24 4.34 0.69
C SER A 206 -3.13 5.40 0.85
N ASP A 207 -2.74 5.73 2.07
CA ASP A 207 -1.60 6.62 2.33
C ASP A 207 -0.28 6.03 1.81
N GLY A 208 -0.15 4.71 1.74
CA GLY A 208 0.98 4.03 1.11
C GLY A 208 0.80 3.82 -0.39
N GLU A 209 -0.25 3.11 -0.82
CA GLU A 209 -0.40 2.64 -2.22
C GLU A 209 -1.37 3.48 -3.09
N GLY A 210 -2.19 4.34 -2.47
CA GLY A 210 -3.22 5.12 -3.17
C GLY A 210 -2.69 6.36 -3.90
N ALA A 211 -3.39 6.77 -4.95
CA ALA A 211 -3.06 7.93 -5.76
C ALA A 211 -4.33 8.69 -6.17
N PHE A 212 -4.28 10.02 -6.10
CA PHE A 212 -5.36 10.90 -6.54
C PHE A 212 -4.99 11.50 -7.90
N ILE A 213 -5.63 11.04 -8.96
CA ILE A 213 -5.28 11.40 -10.33
C ILE A 213 -6.24 12.46 -10.86
N ILE A 214 -5.65 13.52 -11.43
CA ILE A 214 -6.32 14.51 -12.27
C ILE A 214 -5.66 14.43 -13.64
N SER A 215 -6.43 14.07 -14.66
CA SER A 215 -5.96 14.02 -16.04
C SER A 215 -6.87 14.84 -16.95
N SER A 216 -6.36 15.24 -18.11
CA SER A 216 -7.16 15.92 -19.13
C SER A 216 -7.03 15.16 -20.44
N ARG A 217 -8.16 14.84 -21.08
CA ARG A 217 -8.20 14.24 -22.41
C ARG A 217 -8.79 15.24 -23.39
N SER A 218 -8.02 15.63 -24.39
CA SER A 218 -8.54 16.34 -25.54
C SER A 218 -9.43 15.39 -26.33
N ARG A 219 -10.68 15.81 -26.59
CA ARG A 219 -11.52 15.15 -27.60
C ARG A 219 -11.63 16.10 -28.79
N ALA A 220 -11.24 15.63 -29.97
CA ALA A 220 -11.70 16.23 -31.20
C ALA A 220 -13.21 15.97 -31.25
N GLY A 221 -14.00 16.97 -30.87
CA GLY A 221 -15.44 16.93 -31.03
C GLY A 221 -15.74 17.21 -32.50
N TYR A 222 -16.19 16.21 -33.24
CA TYR A 222 -16.93 16.46 -34.47
C TYR A 222 -18.31 16.96 -34.03
N GLU A 223 -18.52 18.28 -34.01
CA GLU A 223 -19.89 18.79 -34.03
C GLU A 223 -20.47 18.37 -35.38
N ILE A 224 -21.30 17.32 -35.39
CA ILE A 224 -22.18 17.00 -36.52
C ILE A 224 -23.28 18.07 -36.51
N LYS A 225 -22.93 19.30 -36.88
CA LYS A 225 -23.91 20.27 -37.36
C LYS A 225 -24.01 20.03 -38.86
N GLY A 226 -25.23 19.74 -39.32
CA GLY A 226 -25.51 19.30 -40.69
C GLY A 226 -24.72 20.11 -41.72
N TRP A 227 -23.88 19.38 -42.47
CA TRP A 227 -23.37 19.54 -43.85
C TRP A 227 -23.19 20.92 -44.51
N SER A 228 -23.30 22.03 -43.79
CA SER A 228 -23.27 23.37 -44.37
C SER A 228 -22.25 24.24 -43.63
N HIS A 229 -21.02 24.22 -44.15
CA HIS A 229 -19.89 25.11 -43.87
C HIS A 229 -19.11 24.91 -42.56
N GLY A 230 -17.80 24.64 -42.71
CA GLY A 230 -16.86 24.30 -41.65
C GLY A 230 -16.63 25.42 -40.62
N GLY A 231 -17.32 25.31 -39.49
CA GLY A 231 -17.00 26.09 -38.29
C GLY A 231 -15.66 25.68 -37.65
N PRO A 232 -15.00 26.58 -36.90
CA PRO A 232 -13.71 26.31 -36.27
C PRO A 232 -13.81 25.18 -35.24
N TYR A 233 -12.88 24.22 -35.34
CA TYR A 233 -12.73 23.11 -34.39
C TYR A 233 -12.56 23.65 -32.95
N LYS A 234 -13.59 23.51 -32.11
CA LYS A 234 -13.43 23.75 -30.67
C LYS A 234 -12.80 22.52 -30.02
N ASN A 235 -11.53 22.65 -29.65
CA ASN A 235 -10.82 21.64 -28.87
C ASN A 235 -11.37 21.62 -27.43
N PHE A 236 -12.27 20.68 -27.13
CA PHE A 236 -12.76 20.48 -25.77
C PHE A 236 -11.79 19.60 -24.97
N LYS A 237 -11.24 20.15 -23.88
CA LYS A 237 -10.48 19.39 -22.89
C LYS A 237 -11.44 18.84 -21.84
N LYS A 238 -11.59 17.52 -21.79
CA LYS A 238 -12.34 16.84 -20.73
C LYS A 238 -11.40 16.53 -19.56
N ILE A 239 -11.71 17.07 -18.38
CA ILE A 239 -11.04 16.68 -17.13
C ILE A 239 -11.59 15.33 -16.68
N ILE A 240 -10.69 14.40 -16.36
CA ILE A 240 -10.99 13.07 -15.84
C ILE A 240 -10.32 12.96 -14.47
N LEU A 241 -11.11 12.57 -13.48
CA LEU A 241 -10.65 12.36 -12.11
C LEU A 241 -10.71 10.88 -11.81
N SER A 242 -9.69 10.36 -11.15
CA SER A 242 -9.73 9.02 -10.61
C SER A 242 -8.99 8.90 -9.29
N PHE A 243 -9.38 7.90 -8.50
CA PHE A 243 -8.61 7.41 -7.38
C PHE A 243 -8.09 6.03 -7.74
N VAL A 244 -6.79 5.81 -7.57
CA VAL A 244 -6.13 4.59 -8.03
C VAL A 244 -5.34 3.98 -6.89
N ILE A 245 -5.41 2.66 -6.74
CA ILE A 245 -4.47 1.87 -5.94
C ILE A 245 -3.74 0.95 -6.89
N THR A 246 -2.41 1.05 -6.90
CA THR A 246 -1.57 0.15 -7.71
C THR A 246 -0.86 -0.83 -6.80
N ARG A 247 -0.72 -2.09 -7.22
CA ARG A 247 0.10 -3.04 -6.48
C ARG A 247 0.77 -4.05 -7.40
N LYS A 248 2.05 -4.29 -7.16
CA LYS A 248 2.78 -5.40 -7.79
C LYS A 248 2.51 -6.67 -7.00
N THR A 249 1.73 -7.59 -7.57
CA THR A 249 1.48 -8.91 -6.97
C THR A 249 1.32 -9.95 -8.07
N LYS A 250 1.57 -11.22 -7.74
CA LYS A 250 1.32 -12.35 -8.66
C LYS A 250 -0.13 -12.86 -8.57
N THR A 251 -0.89 -12.42 -7.56
CA THR A 251 -2.24 -12.90 -7.28
C THR A 251 -3.22 -11.74 -7.10
N SER A 252 -4.40 -11.84 -7.70
CA SER A 252 -5.46 -10.81 -7.66
C SER A 252 -6.28 -10.81 -6.37
N SER A 253 -6.21 -11.90 -5.59
CA SER A 253 -7.20 -12.21 -4.54
C SER A 253 -7.44 -11.11 -3.50
N PRO A 254 -6.45 -10.34 -3.00
CA PRO A 254 -6.75 -9.44 -1.88
C PRO A 254 -7.28 -8.07 -2.34
N LEU A 255 -7.02 -7.68 -3.61
CA LEU A 255 -7.66 -6.49 -4.20
C LEU A 255 -9.13 -6.76 -4.54
N GLU A 256 -9.48 -7.99 -4.90
CA GLU A 256 -10.87 -8.40 -5.09
C GLU A 256 -11.66 -8.34 -3.77
N GLN A 257 -11.03 -8.67 -2.64
CA GLN A 257 -11.64 -8.54 -1.32
C GLN A 257 -11.87 -7.07 -0.92
N LEU A 258 -10.98 -6.15 -1.31
CA LEU A 258 -11.20 -4.70 -1.14
C LEU A 258 -12.46 -4.24 -1.88
N LYS A 259 -12.71 -4.76 -3.09
CA LYS A 259 -13.90 -4.44 -3.89
C LYS A 259 -15.20 -4.80 -3.19
N VAL A 260 -15.25 -5.93 -2.48
CA VAL A 260 -16.44 -6.34 -1.73
C VAL A 260 -16.66 -5.46 -0.50
N ASN A 261 -15.58 -5.09 0.21
CA ASN A 261 -15.65 -4.37 1.48
C ASN A 261 -15.85 -2.85 1.33
N LEU A 262 -15.31 -2.23 0.28
CA LEU A 262 -15.39 -0.77 0.04
C LEU A 262 -16.68 -0.35 -0.65
N LEU A 263 -17.83 -0.71 -0.09
CA LEU A 263 -19.14 -0.10 -0.41
C LEU A 263 -19.96 -0.78 -1.51
N GLY A 264 -19.76 -2.09 -1.76
CA GLY A 264 -20.74 -3.03 -2.33
C GLY A 264 -21.44 -2.70 -3.66
N SER A 265 -21.11 -1.58 -4.31
CA SER A 265 -21.89 -0.98 -5.39
C SER A 265 -21.09 0.00 -6.25
N LEU A 266 -19.78 0.09 -6.03
CA LEU A 266 -18.92 0.97 -6.82
C LEU A 266 -18.49 0.24 -8.08
N ASP A 267 -18.74 0.86 -9.24
CA ASP A 267 -18.19 0.43 -10.52
C ASP A 267 -16.68 0.59 -10.46
N LEU A 268 -16.02 -0.51 -10.15
CA LEU A 268 -14.57 -0.59 -9.99
C LEU A 268 -13.99 -1.19 -11.26
N THR A 269 -13.14 -0.42 -11.93
CA THR A 269 -12.39 -0.92 -13.08
C THR A 269 -11.12 -1.58 -12.59
N PHE A 270 -11.00 -2.86 -12.88
CA PHE A 270 -9.81 -3.65 -12.60
C PHE A 270 -9.01 -3.81 -13.88
N ASN A 271 -7.74 -3.45 -13.85
CA ASN A 271 -6.86 -3.63 -14.98
C ASN A 271 -5.54 -4.27 -14.54
N MET A 272 -5.13 -5.31 -15.25
CA MET A 272 -3.83 -5.95 -15.06
C MET A 272 -2.87 -5.45 -16.13
N LYS A 273 -1.81 -4.75 -15.70
CA LYS A 273 -0.74 -4.28 -16.58
C LYS A 273 0.54 -5.02 -16.22
N GLY A 274 0.80 -6.12 -16.94
CA GLY A 274 1.91 -7.02 -16.63
C GLY A 274 1.74 -7.68 -15.26
N SER A 275 2.67 -7.42 -14.33
CA SER A 275 2.61 -7.91 -12.94
C SER A 275 2.02 -6.91 -11.94
N ILE A 276 1.44 -5.82 -12.45
CA ILE A 276 0.87 -4.76 -11.63
C ILE A 276 -0.64 -4.79 -11.80
N TYR A 277 -1.32 -4.90 -10.67
CA TYR A 277 -2.75 -4.74 -10.58
C TYR A 277 -3.07 -3.29 -10.28
N VAL A 278 -4.02 -2.75 -11.04
CA VAL A 278 -4.50 -1.39 -10.91
C VAL A 278 -5.97 -1.44 -10.57
N TRP A 279 -6.30 -0.91 -9.38
CA TRP A 279 -7.66 -0.70 -8.93
C TRP A 279 -8.00 0.76 -9.11
N GLU A 280 -8.87 1.08 -10.07
CA GLU A 280 -9.22 2.44 -10.42
C GLU A 280 -10.70 2.72 -10.17
N ILE A 281 -10.95 3.88 -9.54
CA ILE A 281 -12.26 4.45 -9.30
C ILE A 281 -12.37 5.74 -10.12
N SER A 282 -13.27 5.77 -11.09
CA SER A 282 -13.52 6.96 -11.92
C SER A 282 -14.99 7.37 -11.97
N ASN A 283 -15.90 6.52 -11.46
CA ASN A 283 -17.33 6.82 -11.39
C ASN A 283 -17.62 7.97 -10.40
N LYS A 284 -18.44 8.95 -10.82
CA LYS A 284 -18.78 10.16 -10.04
C LYS A 284 -19.31 9.85 -8.62
N LYS A 285 -20.21 8.87 -8.48
CA LYS A 285 -20.81 8.46 -7.19
C LYS A 285 -19.75 7.84 -6.28
N ALA A 286 -18.89 6.99 -6.85
CA ALA A 286 -17.77 6.37 -6.16
C ALA A 286 -16.76 7.39 -5.65
N LEU A 287 -16.38 8.35 -6.50
CA LEU A 287 -15.47 9.43 -6.13
C LEU A 287 -16.04 10.32 -5.02
N ALA A 288 -17.35 10.56 -5.00
CA ALA A 288 -18.01 11.28 -3.91
C ALA A 288 -17.90 10.53 -2.58
N GLN A 289 -18.08 9.20 -2.57
CA GLN A 289 -17.92 8.38 -1.36
C GLN A 289 -16.47 8.37 -0.87
N ILE A 290 -15.50 8.23 -1.79
CA ILE A 290 -14.07 8.33 -1.47
C ILE A 290 -13.74 9.70 -0.86
N LYS A 291 -14.28 10.78 -1.40
CA LYS A 291 -14.15 12.13 -0.82
C LYS A 291 -14.73 12.21 0.59
N ILE A 292 -15.90 11.64 0.85
CA ILE A 292 -16.51 11.61 2.19
C ILE A 292 -15.63 10.83 3.16
N LEU A 293 -15.15 9.66 2.74
CA LEU A 293 -14.29 8.79 3.55
C LEU A 293 -13.01 9.51 3.98
N PHE A 294 -12.25 10.09 3.05
CA PHE A 294 -11.00 10.79 3.34
C PHE A 294 -11.18 12.17 4.00
N LYS A 295 -12.40 12.74 3.99
CA LYS A 295 -12.75 13.88 4.84
C LYS A 295 -13.03 13.46 6.28
N LYS A 296 -13.73 12.34 6.46
CA LYS A 296 -14.03 11.75 7.78
C LYS A 296 -12.76 11.23 8.45
N ARG A 297 -11.86 10.63 7.67
CA ARG A 297 -10.62 9.98 8.10
C ARG A 297 -9.44 10.62 7.40
N SER A 298 -8.60 11.32 8.15
CA SER A 298 -7.52 12.11 7.54
C SER A 298 -6.35 11.22 7.11
N LEU A 299 -5.87 11.45 5.88
CA LEU A 299 -4.54 11.03 5.45
C LEU A 299 -3.47 11.69 6.33
N GLN A 300 -2.45 10.94 6.71
CA GLN A 300 -1.34 11.36 7.57
C GLN A 300 -0.09 11.71 6.77
N THR A 301 -0.03 11.36 5.48
CA THR A 301 1.12 11.67 4.62
C THR A 301 0.92 12.96 3.83
N LYS A 302 1.95 13.33 3.04
CA LYS A 302 1.84 14.43 2.06
C LYS A 302 0.74 14.21 1.01
N LYS A 303 0.22 12.97 0.85
CA LYS A 303 -0.96 12.71 0.01
C LYS A 303 -2.20 13.47 0.45
N LYS A 304 -2.28 13.92 1.71
CA LYS A 304 -3.34 14.85 2.15
C LYS A 304 -3.41 16.11 1.28
N VAL A 305 -2.27 16.64 0.85
CA VAL A 305 -2.20 17.83 -0.02
C VAL A 305 -2.74 17.51 -1.42
N GLU A 306 -2.36 16.36 -1.97
CA GLU A 306 -2.85 15.86 -3.26
C GLU A 306 -4.37 15.64 -3.22
N PHE A 307 -4.87 15.01 -2.16
CA PHE A 307 -6.30 14.81 -1.92
C PHE A 307 -7.09 16.12 -1.88
N VAL A 308 -6.57 17.16 -1.20
CA VAL A 308 -7.22 18.47 -1.15
C VAL A 308 -7.28 19.12 -2.53
N LYS A 309 -6.20 19.06 -3.32
CA LYS A 309 -6.18 19.55 -4.71
C LYS A 309 -7.20 18.79 -5.56
N TRP A 310 -7.21 17.47 -5.44
CA TRP A 310 -8.15 16.58 -6.14
C TRP A 310 -9.61 16.86 -5.76
N CYS A 311 -9.92 17.12 -4.48
CA CYS A 311 -11.24 17.51 -4.03
C CYS A 311 -11.73 18.82 -4.65
N LYS A 312 -10.85 19.81 -4.81
CA LYS A 312 -11.20 21.08 -5.47
C LYS A 312 -11.60 20.80 -6.92
N SER A 313 -10.79 20.04 -7.65
CA SER A 313 -11.09 19.64 -9.03
C SER A 313 -12.38 18.82 -9.13
N LEU A 314 -12.64 17.93 -8.17
CA LEU A 314 -13.88 17.15 -8.12
C LEU A 314 -15.11 18.03 -7.95
N ASN A 315 -15.07 19.06 -7.10
CA ASN A 315 -16.18 20.00 -7.00
C ASN A 315 -16.46 20.70 -8.33
N TYR A 316 -15.42 21.17 -9.03
CA TYR A 316 -15.58 21.77 -10.35
C TYR A 316 -16.25 20.84 -11.37
N VAL A 317 -15.87 19.56 -11.39
CA VAL A 317 -16.43 18.57 -12.32
C VAL A 317 -17.86 18.16 -11.91
N ILE A 318 -18.14 18.04 -10.61
CA ILE A 318 -19.44 17.58 -10.10
C ILE A 318 -20.51 18.66 -10.18
N GLU A 319 -20.19 19.88 -9.74
CA GLU A 319 -21.12 21.01 -9.65
C GLU A 319 -21.44 21.60 -11.03
N GLY A 320 -20.75 21.14 -12.08
CA GLY A 320 -21.13 21.41 -13.47
C GLY A 320 -21.15 22.88 -13.83
N ARG A 321 -20.49 23.77 -13.07
CA ARG A 321 -20.46 25.21 -13.38
C ARG A 321 -19.92 25.37 -14.80
N PRO A 322 -20.77 25.73 -15.77
CA PRO A 322 -20.31 26.03 -17.11
C PRO A 322 -19.58 27.36 -16.96
N ARG A 323 -18.24 27.34 -17.03
CA ARG A 323 -17.53 28.57 -17.36
C ARG A 323 -17.51 28.63 -18.87
N SER A 324 -18.29 29.55 -19.42
CA SER A 324 -17.82 30.32 -20.57
C SER A 324 -16.42 30.83 -20.20
N ILE A 325 -15.40 30.15 -20.70
CA ILE A 325 -14.06 30.70 -20.73
C ILE A 325 -14.15 31.76 -21.82
N ASN A 326 -14.42 33.00 -21.41
CA ASN A 326 -14.23 34.18 -22.24
C ASN A 326 -12.73 34.47 -22.35
#